data_AF-A0A372IV79-F1
#
_entry.id   AF-A0A372IV79-F1
#
_cell.length_a   1.000
_cell.length_b   1.000
_cell.length_c   1.000
_cell.angle_alpha   90.00
_cell.angle_beta   90.00
_cell.angle_gamma   90.00
#
_symmetry.space_group_name_H-M   'P 1'
#
loop_
_entity.id
_entity.type
_entity.pdbx_description
1 polymer ?
#
loop_
_entity_poly.entity_id
_entity_poly.type
_entity_poly.pdbx_seq_one_letter_code
_entity_poly.pdbx_strand_id
1 'polypeptide(L)' 'MGYWKRHKRKDLEEVLEVFHQAGWLIEDPPTYYTLKCPCGKHMRWLHLTPSGANYGRNALAWGRRQPCWREGL' A
#
# COMPACT_ATOMS: atom_id res chain seq x y z
N MET A 1 -10.71 -0.19 -10.52
CA MET A 1 -9.36 0.41 -10.57
C MET A 1 -9.33 1.52 -9.55
N GLY A 2 -8.26 1.62 -8.77
CA GLY A 2 -8.12 2.65 -7.74
C GLY A 2 -8.13 4.08 -8.26
N TYR A 3 -8.42 5.03 -7.38
CA TYR A 3 -8.34 6.47 -7.68
C TYR A 3 -6.90 7.02 -7.64
N TRP A 4 -5.91 6.20 -7.28
CA TRP A 4 -4.49 6.55 -7.24
C TRP A 4 -3.82 6.34 -8.61
N LYS A 5 -2.65 6.98 -8.83
CA LYS A 5 -1.96 6.89 -10.13
C LYS A 5 -1.47 5.48 -10.43
N ARG A 6 -1.42 5.15 -11.72
CA ARG A 6 -0.75 3.93 -12.20
C ARG A 6 0.74 4.03 -11.95
N HIS A 7 1.30 3.00 -11.33
CA HIS A 7 2.72 2.96 -11.04
C HIS A 7 3.49 2.50 -12.27
N LYS A 8 4.68 3.05 -12.54
CA LYS A 8 5.57 2.57 -13.62
C LYS A 8 6.03 1.11 -13.45
N ARG A 9 5.76 0.51 -12.29
CA ARG A 9 6.20 -0.82 -11.88
C ARG A 9 4.97 -1.60 -11.45
N LYS A 10 4.64 -2.66 -12.19
CA LYS A 10 3.46 -3.47 -11.93
C LYS A 10 3.46 -4.12 -10.55
N ASP A 11 4.63 -4.48 -10.02
CA ASP A 11 4.74 -5.06 -8.68
C ASP A 11 4.23 -4.13 -7.57
N LEU A 12 4.32 -2.82 -7.78
CA LEU A 12 3.80 -1.81 -6.84
C LEU A 12 2.34 -1.50 -7.09
N GLU A 13 1.85 -1.63 -8.33
CA GLU A 13 0.41 -1.56 -8.63
C GLU A 13 -0.35 -2.67 -7.91
N GLU A 14 0.16 -3.91 -7.96
CA GLU A 14 -0.41 -5.06 -7.23
C GLU A 14 -0.42 -4.81 -5.72
N VAL A 15 0.63 -4.19 -5.18
CA VAL A 15 0.69 -3.82 -3.76
C VAL A 15 -0.42 -2.85 -3.41
N LEU A 16 -0.53 -1.74 -4.15
CA LEU A 16 -1.55 -0.72 -3.92
C LEU A 16 -2.96 -1.31 -4.04
N GLU A 17 -3.20 -2.17 -5.03
CA GLU A 17 -4.48 -2.84 -5.20
C GLU A 17 -4.84 -3.72 -3.98
N VAL A 18 -3.90 -4.52 -3.48
CA VAL A 18 -4.13 -5.36 -2.29
C VAL A 18 -4.41 -4.51 -1.05
N PHE A 19 -3.71 -3.39 -0.86
CA PHE A 19 -4.00 -2.46 0.24
C PHE A 19 -5.40 -1.85 0.12
N HIS A 20 -5.81 -1.42 -1.07
CA HIS A 20 -7.14 -0.89 -1.29
C HIS A 20 -8.25 -1.93 -1.08
N GLN A 21 -8.05 -3.16 -1.56
CA GLN A 21 -8.98 -4.27 -1.34
C GLN A 21 -9.10 -4.61 0.15
N ALA A 22 -8.03 -4.43 0.93
CA ALA A 22 -8.05 -4.55 2.39
C ALA A 22 -8.68 -3.34 3.10
N GLY A 23 -9.28 -2.40 2.36
CA GLY A 23 -9.95 -1.23 2.91
C GLY A 23 -9.02 -0.09 3.35
N TRP A 24 -7.73 -0.15 2.97
CA TRP A 24 -6.79 0.94 3.29
C TRP A 24 -7.01 2.13 2.36
N LEU A 25 -6.91 3.33 2.92
CA LEU A 25 -6.93 4.58 2.17
C LEU A 25 -5.54 4.81 1.57
N ILE A 26 -5.50 5.13 0.28
CA ILE A 26 -4.27 5.37 -0.48
C ILE A 26 -4.24 6.83 -0.91
N GLU A 27 -3.37 7.64 -0.32
CA GLU A 27 -3.15 9.00 -0.81
C GLU A 27 -2.04 8.97 -1.87
N ASP A 28 -2.18 9.80 -2.90
CA ASP A 28 -1.23 9.97 -4.01
C ASP A 28 -0.40 11.29 -3.88
N PRO A 29 0.60 11.36 -2.98
CA PRO A 29 1.62 12.41 -3.02
C PRO A 29 2.60 12.28 -4.20
N PRO A 30 3.37 13.34 -4.53
CA PRO A 30 4.30 13.33 -5.66
C PRO A 30 5.49 12.36 -5.52
N THR A 31 5.88 11.98 -4.30
CA THR A 31 7.12 11.20 -4.05
C THR A 31 6.88 9.83 -3.43
N TYR A 32 5.77 9.68 -2.70
CA TYR A 32 5.37 8.46 -2.00
C TYR A 32 3.87 8.29 -2.12
N TYR A 33 3.35 7.06 -2.15
CA TYR A 33 1.96 6.80 -1.78
C TYR A 33 1.85 6.66 -0.27
N THR A 34 0.84 7.26 0.34
CA THR A 34 0.56 7.06 1.76
C THR A 34 -0.56 6.05 1.92
N LEU A 35 -0.28 4.94 2.62
CA LEU A 35 -1.23 3.88 2.94
C LEU A 35 -1.70 4.09 4.37
N LYS A 36 -2.98 4.37 4.58
CA LYS A 36 -3.59 4.59 5.90
C LYS A 36 -4.56 3.43 6.20
N CYS A 37 -4.34 2.73 7.31
CA CYS A 37 -5.28 1.69 7.76
C CYS A 37 -6.58 2.36 8.22
N PRO A 38 -7.76 1.76 7.96
CA PRO A 38 -9.04 2.25 8.46
C PRO A 38 -9.09 2.36 9.99
N CYS A 39 -8.23 1.64 10.72
CA CYS A 39 -8.13 1.75 12.17
C CYS A 39 -7.51 3.08 12.66
N GLY A 40 -7.01 3.94 11.76
CA GLY A 40 -6.40 5.23 12.07
C GLY A 40 -5.02 5.19 12.74
N LYS A 41 -4.52 3.99 13.11
CA LYS A 41 -3.26 3.80 13.85
C LYS A 41 -2.08 3.38 12.99
N HIS A 42 -2.34 2.65 11.90
CA HIS A 42 -1.27 2.14 11.04
C HIS A 42 -1.18 2.99 9.78
N MET A 43 0.03 3.46 9.49
CA MET A 43 0.35 4.20 8.28
C MET A 43 1.66 3.70 7.71
N ARG A 44 1.77 3.68 6.38
CA ARG A 44 3.02 3.38 5.68
C ARG A 44 3.18 4.22 4.44
N TRP A 45 4.42 4.60 4.14
CA TRP A 45 4.78 5.19 2.86
C TRP A 45 5.31 4.14 1.90
N LEU A 46 4.84 4.17 0.66
CA LEU A 46 5.31 3.36 -0.45
C LEU A 46 6.02 4.29 -1.44
N HIS A 47 7.34 4.17 -1.57
CA HIS A 47 8.11 4.98 -2.50
C HIS A 47 7.72 4.70 -3.94
N LEU A 48 7.62 5.74 -4.78
CA LEU A 48 7.32 5.59 -6.22
C LEU A 48 8.47 4.96 -7.05
N THR A 49 9.67 4.89 -6.51
CA THR A 49 10.86 4.42 -7.23
C THR A 49 11.80 3.69 -6.27
N PRO A 50 11.40 2.56 -5.68
CA PRO A 50 12.26 1.82 -4.79
C PRO A 50 13.33 1.07 -5.60
N SER A 51 14.56 1.05 -5.10
CA SER A 51 15.68 0.39 -5.77
C SER A 51 15.62 -1.15 -5.70
N GLY A 52 14.80 -1.72 -4.81
CA GLY A 52 14.73 -3.18 -4.59
C GLY A 52 13.50 -3.85 -5.22
N ALA A 53 13.69 -5.01 -5.84
CA ALA A 53 12.60 -5.84 -6.38
C ALA A 53 11.64 -6.37 -5.30
N ASN A 54 12.13 -6.58 -4.07
CA ASN A 54 11.33 -7.09 -2.95
C ASN A 54 10.62 -6.01 -2.14
N TYR A 55 10.73 -4.73 -2.52
CA TYR A 55 10.19 -3.62 -1.75
C TYR A 55 8.67 -3.71 -1.58
N GLY A 56 7.94 -3.95 -2.67
CA GLY A 56 6.50 -4.13 -2.65
C GLY A 56 6.06 -5.33 -1.78
N ARG A 57 6.70 -6.48 -1.96
CA ARG A 57 6.44 -7.70 -1.15
C ARG A 57 6.65 -7.45 0.34
N ASN A 58 7.71 -6.73 0.71
CA ASN A 58 7.97 -6.39 2.11
C ASN A 58 6.91 -5.44 2.68
N ALA A 59 6.42 -4.49 1.88
CA ALA A 59 5.31 -3.61 2.27
C ALA A 59 4.02 -4.40 2.51
N LEU A 60 3.68 -5.34 1.62
CA LEU A 60 2.54 -6.24 1.80
C LEU A 60 2.68 -7.14 3.01
N ALA A 61 3.84 -7.76 3.20
CA ALA A 61 4.10 -8.62 4.35
C ALA A 61 4.00 -7.84 5.66
N TRP A 62 4.39 -6.56 5.69
CA TRP A 62 4.15 -5.69 6.84
C TRP A 62 2.66 -5.38 7.04
N GLY A 63 1.92 -5.06 5.97
CA GLY A 63 0.49 -4.76 6.04
C GLY A 63 -0.31 -5.94 6.59
N ARG A 64 -0.06 -7.14 6.03
CA ARG A 64 -0.69 -8.41 6.46
C ARG A 64 -0.43 -8.80 7.91
N ARG A 65 0.64 -8.28 8.52
CA ARG A 65 0.98 -8.50 9.93
C ARG A 65 0.26 -7.53 10.88
N GLN A 66 -0.35 -6.46 10.36
CA GLN A 66 -1.10 -5.55 11.21
C GLN A 66 -2.38 -6.23 11.69
N PRO A 67 -2.77 -6.08 12.97
CA PRO A 67 -3.99 -6.69 13.51
C PRO A 67 -5.24 -6.23 12.73
N CYS A 68 -5.26 -4.96 12.31
CA CYS A 68 -6.36 -4.36 11.53
C CYS A 68 -6.49 -4.92 10.11
N TRP A 69 -5.55 -5.74 9.63
CA TRP A 69 -5.60 -6.29 8.27
C TRP A 69 -6.71 -7.35 8.11
N ARG A 70 -6.99 -8.12 9.17
CA ARG A 70 -8.02 -9.18 9.16
C ARG A 70 -9.38 -8.69 9.63
N GLU A 71 -9.44 -7.55 10.30
CA GLU A 71 -10.70 -6.96 10.82
C GLU A 71 -11.47 -6.17 9.76
N GLY A 72 -10.90 -5.93 8.59
CA GLY A 72 -11.52 -5.21 7.47
C GLY A 72 -12.24 -6.08 6.43
N LEU A 73 -12.53 -7.35 6.74
CA LEU A 73 -13.28 -8.27 5.89
C LEU A 73 -14.71 -8.46 6.41
#